data_AF-A0A6N8U430-F1
#
_entry.id   AF-A0A6N8U430-F1
#
_cell.length_a   1.000
_cell.length_b   1.000
_cell.length_c   1.000
_cell.angle_alpha   90.00
_cell.angle_beta   90.00
_cell.angle_gamma   90.00
#
_symmetry.space_group_name_H-M   'P 1'
#
loop_
_entity.id
_entity.type
_entity.pdbx_description
1 polymer ?
#
loop_
_entity_poly.entity_id
_entity_poly.type
_entity_poly.pdbx_seq_one_letter_code
_entity_poly.pdbx_strand_id
1 'polypeptide(L)'
;MNKKKVSVPVITLYVLAVIFLLIGAFSVWHSYEYISGLVTTNGFSISDNMKDVCKYYFTECSSYFAYAFLLYTGGVIIDRLNNLAHPMKEAVELEMEARPQENEEVEEVEAEIVE
;
A
#
# COMPACT_ATOMS: atom_id res chain seq x y z
N MET A 1 -18.25 0.88 19.99
CA MET A 1 -17.25 0.13 19.20
C MET A 1 -16.73 1.06 18.11
N ASN A 2 -15.65 1.80 18.39
CA ASN A 2 -15.11 2.79 17.45
C ASN A 2 -14.43 2.06 16.31
N LYS A 3 -15.05 2.08 15.13
CA LYS A 3 -14.50 1.47 13.92
C LYS A 3 -13.27 2.29 13.51
N LYS A 4 -12.08 1.70 13.63
CA LYS A 4 -10.83 2.28 13.12
C LYS A 4 -11.02 2.55 11.63
N LYS A 5 -10.93 3.82 11.22
CA LYS A 5 -10.96 4.20 9.81
C LYS A 5 -9.61 3.86 9.20
N VAL A 6 -9.56 2.79 8.43
CA VAL A 6 -8.42 2.50 7.54
C VAL A 6 -8.31 3.68 6.56
N SER A 7 -7.11 4.23 6.40
CA SER A 7 -6.92 5.39 5.54
C SER A 7 -7.14 5.01 4.07
N VAL A 8 -7.76 5.92 3.31
CA VAL A 8 -8.03 5.75 1.87
C VAL A 8 -6.81 5.23 1.08
N PRO A 9 -5.56 5.74 1.25
CA PRO A 9 -4.41 5.24 0.50
C PRO A 9 -4.07 3.77 0.78
N VAL A 10 -4.27 3.29 2.02
CA VAL A 10 -4.04 1.89 2.39
C VAL A 10 -5.04 0.98 1.67
N ILE A 11 -6.30 1.40 1.58
CA ILE A 11 -7.33 0.67 0.86
C ILE A 11 -6.99 0.55 -0.63
N THR A 12 -6.52 1.65 -1.25
CA THR A 12 -6.11 1.62 -2.66
C THR A 12 -4.96 0.65 -2.90
N LEU A 13 -3.95 0.63 -2.02
CA LEU A 13 -2.82 -0.31 -2.11
C LEU A 13 -3.27 -1.77 -2.01
N TYR A 14 -4.20 -2.09 -1.12
CA TYR A 14 -4.76 -3.44 -1.03
C TYR A 14 -5.54 -3.84 -2.29
N VAL A 15 -6.35 -2.92 -2.84
CA VAL A 15 -7.10 -3.19 -4.08
C VAL A 15 -6.14 -3.45 -5.24
N LEU A 16 -5.08 -2.64 -5.40
CA LEU A 16 -4.07 -2.89 -6.42
C LEU A 16 -3.37 -4.24 -6.21
N ALA A 17 -3.02 -4.61 -4.97
CA ALA A 17 -2.40 -5.90 -4.69
C ALA A 17 -3.27 -7.08 -5.15
N VAL A 18 -4.58 -7.02 -4.90
CA VAL A 18 -5.53 -8.05 -5.35
C VAL A 18 -5.62 -8.10 -6.87
N ILE A 19 -5.64 -6.95 -7.54
CA ILE A 19 -5.64 -6.88 -9.02
C ILE A 19 -4.39 -7.55 -9.60
N PHE A 20 -3.20 -7.22 -9.07
CA PHE A 20 -1.94 -7.85 -9.50
C PHE A 20 -1.92 -9.36 -9.25
N LEU A 21 -2.53 -9.84 -8.17
CA LEU A 21 -2.65 -11.26 -7.87
C LEU A 21 -3.55 -11.98 -8.88
N LEU A 22 -4.70 -11.38 -9.23
CA LEU A 22 -5.60 -11.92 -10.26
C LEU A 22 -4.93 -11.96 -11.64
N ILE A 23 -4.20 -10.90 -12.01
CA ILE A 23 -3.43 -10.85 -13.26
C ILE A 23 -2.36 -11.93 -13.26
N GLY A 24 -1.62 -12.10 -12.16
CA GLY A 24 -0.62 -13.16 -12.02
C GLY A 24 -1.22 -14.56 -12.19
N ALA A 25 -2.37 -14.83 -11.58
CA ALA A 25 -3.09 -16.09 -11.75
C ALA A 25 -3.55 -16.33 -13.20
N PHE A 26 -4.01 -15.28 -13.88
CA PHE A 26 -4.38 -15.36 -15.30
C PHE A 26 -3.15 -15.62 -16.20
N SER A 27 -2.02 -14.97 -15.92
CA SER A 27 -0.76 -15.21 -16.65
C SER A 27 -0.27 -16.65 -16.53
N VAL A 28 -0.47 -17.30 -15.37
CA VAL A 28 -0.17 -18.73 -15.19
C VAL A 28 -1.04 -19.58 -16.11
N TRP A 29 -2.35 -19.31 -16.17
CA TRP A 29 -3.25 -20.05 -17.07
C TRP A 29 -2.86 -19.86 -18.54
N HIS A 30 -2.63 -18.62 -18.96
CA HIS A 30 -2.25 -18.31 -20.34
C HIS A 30 -0.93 -18.98 -20.73
N SER A 31 0.06 -18.98 -19.84
CA SER A 31 1.34 -19.66 -20.05
C SER A 31 1.17 -21.19 -20.17
N TYR A 32 0.22 -21.76 -19.42
CA TYR A 32 -0.13 -23.19 -19.52
C TYR A 32 -0.71 -23.55 -20.86
N GLU A 33 -1.66 -22.75 -21.35
CA GLU A 33 -2.27 -22.95 -22.65
C GLU A 33 -1.24 -22.84 -23.79
N TYR A 34 -0.32 -21.87 -23.69
CA TYR A 34 0.77 -21.69 -24.65
C TYR A 34 1.71 -22.90 -24.72
N ILE A 35 2.17 -23.41 -23.56
CA ILE A 35 3.06 -24.57 -23.50
C ILE A 35 2.33 -25.85 -23.96
N SER A 36 1.08 -26.02 -23.56
CA SER A 36 0.22 -27.13 -24.01
C SER A 36 0.08 -27.15 -25.53
N GLY A 37 -0.10 -25.98 -26.16
CA GLY A 37 -0.14 -25.85 -27.61
C GLY A 37 1.18 -26.27 -28.29
N LEU A 38 2.33 -25.92 -27.72
CA LEU A 38 3.63 -26.29 -28.27
C LEU A 38 3.91 -27.80 -28.22
N VAL A 39 3.44 -28.49 -27.19
CA VAL A 39 3.54 -29.96 -27.04
C VAL A 39 2.74 -30.67 -28.12
N THR A 40 1.53 -30.17 -28.37
CA THR A 40 0.59 -30.79 -29.31
C THR A 40 0.99 -30.57 -30.77
N THR A 41 1.67 -29.45 -31.07
CA THR A 41 1.95 -29.03 -32.46
C THR A 41 3.38 -29.34 -32.92
N ASN A 42 4.38 -29.31 -32.03
CA ASN A 42 5.79 -29.43 -32.40
C ASN A 42 6.48 -30.70 -31.85
N GLY A 43 5.73 -31.62 -31.24
CA GLY A 43 6.34 -32.79 -30.58
C GLY A 43 7.26 -32.40 -29.41
N PHE A 44 7.02 -31.22 -28.83
CA PHE A 44 7.82 -30.68 -27.74
C PHE A 44 7.64 -31.56 -26.50
N SER A 45 8.67 -32.33 -26.14
CA SER A 45 8.65 -33.12 -24.91
C SER A 45 8.90 -32.20 -23.71
N ILE A 46 7.85 -31.98 -22.90
CA ILE A 46 7.91 -31.20 -21.65
C ILE A 46 9.05 -31.67 -20.75
N SER A 47 9.33 -32.98 -20.69
CA SER A 47 10.37 -33.54 -19.80
C SER A 47 11.78 -33.09 -20.16
N ASP A 48 12.09 -32.91 -21.45
CA ASP A 48 13.44 -32.53 -21.90
C ASP A 48 13.69 -31.02 -21.75
N ASN A 49 12.62 -30.21 -21.79
CA ASN A 49 12.69 -28.74 -21.77
C ASN A 49 12.06 -28.12 -20.52
N MET A 50 11.90 -28.92 -19.45
CA MET A 50 11.24 -28.51 -18.21
C MET A 50 11.89 -27.28 -17.56
N LYS A 51 13.21 -27.11 -17.73
CA LYS A 51 13.94 -25.92 -17.26
C LYS A 51 13.49 -24.65 -17.98
N ASP A 52 13.36 -24.69 -19.31
CA ASP A 52 12.97 -23.52 -20.10
C ASP A 52 11.51 -23.16 -19.90
N VAL A 53 10.65 -24.18 -19.77
CA VAL A 53 9.26 -24.02 -19.36
C VAL A 53 9.18 -23.33 -18.00
N CYS A 54 9.90 -23.82 -16.99
CA CYS A 54 9.89 -23.23 -15.66
C CYS A 54 10.42 -21.79 -15.68
N LYS A 55 11.50 -21.53 -16.44
CA LYS A 55 12.07 -20.18 -16.59
C LYS A 55 11.09 -19.21 -17.26
N TYR A 56 10.30 -19.66 -18.23
CA TYR A 56 9.26 -18.85 -18.87
C TYR A 56 8.18 -18.45 -17.86
N TYR A 57 7.65 -19.40 -17.09
CA TYR A 57 6.70 -19.10 -16.00
C TYR A 57 7.29 -18.16 -14.97
N PHE A 58 8.53 -18.36 -14.53
CA PHE A 58 9.16 -17.46 -13.58
C PHE A 58 9.32 -16.06 -14.17
N THR A 59 9.71 -15.92 -15.44
CA THR A 59 9.89 -14.61 -16.06
C THR A 59 8.57 -13.86 -16.23
N GLU A 60 7.53 -14.58 -16.69
CA GLU A 60 6.22 -13.98 -16.96
C GLU A 60 5.39 -13.76 -15.69
N CYS A 61 5.48 -14.64 -14.70
CA CYS A 61 4.61 -14.58 -13.53
C CYS A 61 5.27 -13.90 -12.32
N SER A 62 6.60 -14.00 -12.15
CA SER A 62 7.25 -13.56 -10.90
C SER A 62 7.07 -12.07 -10.62
N SER A 63 7.05 -11.23 -11.65
CA SER A 63 6.88 -9.79 -11.53
C SER A 63 5.52 -9.44 -10.95
N TYR A 64 4.43 -10.04 -11.45
CA TYR A 64 3.07 -9.78 -10.94
C TYR A 64 2.91 -10.22 -9.49
N PHE A 65 3.46 -11.38 -9.13
CA PHE A 65 3.47 -11.84 -7.73
C PHE A 65 4.35 -10.96 -6.84
N ALA A 66 5.50 -10.49 -7.33
CA ALA A 66 6.36 -9.56 -6.61
C ALA A 66 5.65 -8.22 -6.35
N TYR A 67 4.97 -7.65 -7.35
CA TYR A 67 4.19 -6.42 -7.18
C TYR A 67 3.04 -6.61 -6.19
N ALA A 68 2.29 -7.71 -6.28
CA ALA A 68 1.23 -8.02 -5.32
C ALA A 68 1.77 -8.10 -3.89
N PHE A 69 2.92 -8.76 -3.69
CA PHE A 69 3.54 -8.89 -2.37
C PHE A 69 4.05 -7.56 -1.83
N LEU A 70 4.71 -6.75 -2.66
CA LEU A 70 5.20 -5.42 -2.28
C LEU A 70 4.06 -4.46 -1.92
N LEU A 71 2.99 -4.45 -2.70
CA LEU A 71 1.83 -3.61 -2.44
C LEU A 71 1.09 -4.04 -1.17
N TYR A 72 0.94 -5.35 -0.94
CA TYR A 72 0.34 -5.88 0.27
C TYR A 72 1.17 -5.55 1.51
N THR A 73 2.47 -5.83 1.49
CA THR A 73 3.37 -5.53 2.61
C THR A 73 3.47 -4.03 2.87
N GLY A 74 3.53 -3.20 1.83
CA GLY A 74 3.46 -1.74 1.94
C GLY A 74 2.16 -1.27 2.60
N GLY A 75 1.02 -1.82 2.18
CA GLY A 75 -0.28 -1.55 2.79
C GLY A 75 -0.33 -1.90 4.28
N VAL A 76 0.21 -3.07 4.65
CA VAL A 76 0.31 -3.51 6.07
C VAL A 76 1.18 -2.57 6.89
N ILE A 77 2.35 -2.16 6.37
CA ILE A 77 3.27 -1.27 7.08
C ILE A 77 2.60 0.09 7.31
N ILE A 78 1.96 0.67 6.29
CA ILE A 78 1.29 1.97 6.39
C ILE A 78 0.09 1.90 7.33
N ASP A 79 -0.68 0.80 7.33
CA ASP A 79 -1.78 0.61 8.28
C ASP A 79 -1.27 0.55 9.73
N ARG A 80 -0.17 -0.17 9.97
CA ARG A 80 0.48 -0.22 11.30
C ARG A 80 1.01 1.15 11.72
N LEU A 81 1.60 1.91 10.80
CA LEU A 81 2.13 3.25 11.06
C LEU A 81 1.00 4.23 11.42
N ASN A 82 -0.09 4.24 10.64
CA ASN A 82 -1.26 5.10 10.91
C ASN A 82 -1.91 4.77 12.26
N ASN A 83 -1.96 3.49 12.63
CA ASN A 83 -2.48 3.06 13.93
C ASN A 83 -1.64 3.57 15.12
N LEU A 84 -0.34 3.83 14.93
CA LEU A 84 0.56 4.36 15.95
C LEU A 84 0.63 5.90 15.93
N ALA A 85 0.50 6.52 14.76
CA ALA A 85 0.51 7.96 14.60
C ALA A 85 -0.77 8.63 15.14
N HIS A 86 -1.92 7.97 15.03
CA HIS A 86 -3.20 8.51 15.50
C HIS A 86 -3.23 8.85 17.01
N PRO A 87 -2.86 7.94 17.94
CA PRO A 87 -2.85 8.25 19.38
C PRO A 87 -1.80 9.31 19.73
N MET A 88 -0.70 9.40 18.97
CA MET A 88 0.33 10.43 19.18
C MET A 88 -0.19 11.83 18.76
N LYS A 89 -0.93 11.91 17.65
CA LYS A 89 -1.53 13.18 17.20
C LYS A 89 -2.57 13.69 18.19
N GLU A 90 -3.44 12.81 18.71
CA GLU A 90 -4.42 13.18 19.74
C GLU A 90 -3.77 13.65 21.04
N ALA A 91 -2.69 13.00 21.49
CA ALA A 91 -1.98 13.42 22.70
C ALA A 91 -1.33 14.80 22.55
N VAL A 92 -0.74 15.09 21.38
CA VAL A 92 -0.12 16.39 21.11
C VAL A 92 -1.17 17.50 20.97
N GLU A 93 -2.31 17.25 20.31
CA GLU A 93 -3.40 18.23 20.23
C GLU A 93 -3.97 18.57 21.62
N LEU A 94 -4.16 17.58 22.49
CA LEU A 94 -4.63 17.80 23.87
C LEU A 94 -3.63 18.58 24.72
N GLU A 95 -2.32 18.31 24.60
CA GLU A 95 -1.29 19.10 25.31
C GLU A 95 -1.19 20.54 24.79
N MET A 96 -1.43 20.76 23.50
CA MET A 96 -1.42 22.09 22.90
C MET A 96 -2.65 22.91 23.32
N GLU A 97 -3.81 22.27 23.44
CA GLU A 97 -5.08 22.88 23.90
C GLU A 97 -5.09 23.15 25.42
N ALA A 98 -4.33 22.36 26.19
CA ALA A 98 -4.17 22.54 27.63
C ALA A 98 -3.12 23.61 28.02
N ARG A 99 -2.37 24.16 27.05
CA ARG A 99 -1.44 25.26 27.31
C ARG A 99 -2.25 26.57 27.43
N PRO A 100 -2.22 27.27 28.57
CA PRO A 100 -2.92 28.55 28.68
C PRO A 100 -2.39 29.49 27.62
N GLN A 101 -3.29 30.14 26.89
CA GLN A 101 -2.99 31.32 26.07
C GLN A 101 -2.35 32.33 27.02
N GLU A 102 -1.02 32.49 26.95
CA GLU A 102 -0.34 33.56 27.65
C GLU A 102 -0.85 34.85 27.03
N ASN A 103 -1.63 35.55 27.82
CA ASN A 103 -2.34 36.79 27.54
C ASN A 103 -1.33 37.87 27.12
N GLU A 104 -1.15 38.09 25.82
CA GLU A 104 -0.55 39.34 25.32
C GLU A 104 -1.66 40.39 25.19
N GLU A 105 -2.27 40.73 26.32
CA GLU A 105 -2.93 42.03 26.51
C GLU A 105 -1.81 43.09 26.52
N VAL A 106 -1.42 43.57 25.33
CA VAL A 106 -0.68 44.84 25.23
C VAL A 106 -1.70 45.96 25.30
N GLU A 107 -2.02 46.29 26.55
CA GLU A 107 -2.30 47.62 27.09
C GLU A 107 -2.53 48.74 26.05
N GLU A 108 -3.82 49.00 25.82
CA GLU A 108 -4.37 50.21 25.20
C GLU A 108 -4.15 51.40 26.16
N VAL A 109 -2.94 51.96 26.24
CA VAL A 109 -2.68 53.23 26.95
C VAL A 109 -1.60 54.04 26.22
N GLU A 110 -1.98 54.73 25.13
CA GLU A 110 -1.33 55.99 24.72
C GLU A 110 -2.21 56.76 23.71
N ALA A 111 -3.48 56.93 24.05
CA ALA A 111 -4.25 58.08 23.57
C ALA A 111 -4.85 58.73 24.82
N GLU A 112 -4.63 60.03 24.98
CA GLU A 112 -5.20 60.90 26.03
C GLU A 112 -4.32 61.17 27.28
N ILE A 113 -3.23 61.94 27.07
CA ILE A 113 -2.83 63.03 27.98
C ILE A 113 -2.68 64.27 27.07
N VAL A 114 -3.77 65.02 26.86
CA VAL A 114 -4.18 66.25 27.60
C VAL A 114 -3.50 67.52 27.05
N GLU A 115 -4.37 68.43 26.60
CA GLU A 115 -4.26 69.90 26.42
C GLU A 115 -3.06 70.52 25.68
#